data_AF-A0A2Z5EJH8-F1
#
_entry.id   AF-A0A2Z5EJH8-F1
#
_cell.length_a   1.000
_cell.length_b   1.000
_cell.length_c   1.000
_cell.angle_alpha   90.00
_cell.angle_beta   90.00
_cell.angle_gamma   90.00
#
_symmetry.space_group_name_H-M   'P 1'
#
loop_
_entity.id
_entity.type
_entity.pdbx_description
1 polymer ?
#
loop_
_entity_poly.entity_id
_entity_poly.type
_entity_poly.pdbx_seq_one_letter_code
_entity_poly.pdbx_strand_id
1 'polypeptide(L)'
;MRKPRDYDAELKALTDKARQLKARKTSQLGELVEATGADALTAEELAGALIAIAATTELAKREAWRKRGAAFFSGERTAEPEHARAGTGSEPRRPAAEPGGHEPPRSEQGTT
;
A
#
# COMPACT_ATOMS: atom_id res chain seq x y z
N MET A 1 -13.74 -51.38 -25.43
CA MET A 1 -14.21 -50.33 -26.38
C MET A 1 -14.25 -49.01 -25.64
N ARG A 2 -13.48 -47.98 -26.06
CA ARG A 2 -13.49 -46.67 -25.40
C ARG A 2 -14.75 -45.92 -25.85
N LYS A 3 -15.48 -45.34 -24.89
CA LYS A 3 -16.64 -44.48 -25.16
C LYS A 3 -16.22 -43.38 -26.15
N PRO A 4 -17.03 -43.03 -27.17
CA PRO A 4 -16.80 -41.85 -27.99
C PRO A 4 -16.67 -40.62 -27.09
N ARG A 5 -15.66 -39.78 -27.32
CA ARG A 5 -15.48 -38.52 -26.59
C ARG A 5 -16.68 -37.63 -26.86
N ASP A 6 -17.29 -37.13 -25.80
CA ASP A 6 -18.37 -36.16 -25.87
C ASP A 6 -17.75 -34.77 -26.02
N TYR A 7 -17.49 -34.38 -27.26
CA TYR A 7 -16.90 -33.10 -27.60
C TYR A 7 -17.78 -31.91 -27.17
N ASP A 8 -19.09 -32.09 -27.10
CA ASP A 8 -20.01 -31.04 -26.65
C ASP A 8 -19.84 -30.79 -25.15
N ALA A 9 -19.67 -31.84 -24.36
CA ALA A 9 -19.32 -31.73 -22.95
C ALA A 9 -17.95 -31.09 -22.73
N GLU A 10 -16.92 -31.48 -23.50
CA GLU A 10 -15.58 -30.88 -23.43
C GLU A 10 -15.62 -29.38 -23.83
N LEU A 11 -16.37 -29.02 -24.88
CA LEU A 11 -16.52 -27.63 -25.34
C LEU A 11 -17.26 -26.77 -24.32
N LYS A 12 -18.31 -27.31 -23.69
CA LYS A 12 -19.04 -26.63 -22.61
C LYS A 12 -18.13 -26.40 -21.40
N ALA A 13 -17.38 -27.41 -20.98
CA ALA A 13 -16.45 -27.29 -19.86
C ALA A 13 -15.36 -26.22 -20.12
N LEU A 14 -14.84 -26.14 -21.34
CA LEU A 14 -13.88 -25.10 -21.72
C LEU A 14 -14.50 -23.70 -21.72
N THR A 15 -15.72 -23.57 -22.21
CA THR A 15 -16.46 -22.29 -22.21
C THR A 15 -16.72 -21.80 -20.79
N ASP A 16 -17.18 -22.69 -19.90
CA ASP A 16 -17.44 -22.35 -18.50
C ASP A 16 -16.15 -21.96 -17.77
N LYS A 17 -15.04 -22.67 -18.04
CA LYS A 17 -13.73 -22.31 -17.50
C LYS A 17 -13.26 -20.94 -17.98
N ALA A 18 -13.45 -20.62 -19.27
CA ALA A 18 -13.10 -19.31 -19.82
C ALA A 18 -13.91 -18.19 -19.15
N ARG A 19 -15.22 -18.41 -18.93
CA ARG A 19 -16.09 -17.47 -18.21
C ARG A 19 -15.64 -17.27 -16.77
N GLN A 20 -15.31 -18.35 -16.07
CA GLN A 20 -14.82 -18.29 -14.69
C GLN A 20 -13.51 -17.50 -14.59
N LEU A 21 -12.57 -17.73 -15.50
CA LEU A 21 -11.31 -17.00 -15.56
C LEU A 21 -11.53 -15.50 -15.82
N LYS A 22 -12.46 -15.17 -16.73
CA LYS A 22 -12.83 -13.77 -16.99
C LYS A 22 -13.42 -13.11 -15.74
N ALA A 23 -14.37 -13.77 -15.07
CA ALA A 23 -14.99 -13.24 -13.86
C ALA A 23 -13.97 -12.99 -12.74
N ARG A 24 -13.05 -13.94 -12.52
CA ARG A 24 -11.95 -13.77 -11.54
C ARG A 24 -11.06 -12.58 -11.88
N LYS A 25 -10.67 -12.43 -13.16
CA LYS A 25 -9.84 -11.30 -13.61
C LYS A 25 -10.56 -9.96 -13.42
N THR A 26 -11.87 -9.90 -13.67
CA THR A 26 -12.66 -8.68 -13.42
C THR A 26 -12.69 -8.32 -11.93
N SER A 27 -12.89 -9.29 -11.04
CA SER A 27 -12.83 -9.06 -9.59
C SER A 27 -11.47 -8.52 -9.16
N GLN A 28 -10.39 -9.18 -9.59
CA GLN A 28 -9.02 -8.79 -9.26
C GLN A 28 -8.67 -7.37 -9.73
N LEU A 29 -9.19 -6.95 -10.89
CA LEU A 29 -9.03 -5.57 -11.36
C LEU A 29 -9.83 -4.58 -10.51
N GLY A 30 -11.03 -4.95 -10.06
CA GLY A 30 -11.81 -4.14 -9.12
C GLY A 30 -11.08 -3.96 -7.79
N GLU A 31 -10.59 -5.05 -7.21
CA GLU A 31 -9.81 -5.04 -5.98
C GLU A 31 -8.53 -4.20 -6.11
N LEU A 32 -7.86 -4.23 -7.27
CA LEU A 32 -6.70 -3.40 -7.53
C LEU A 32 -7.04 -1.90 -7.60
N VAL A 33 -8.16 -1.55 -8.25
CA VAL A 33 -8.62 -0.16 -8.33
C VAL A 33 -8.91 0.39 -6.94
N GLU A 34 -9.59 -0.39 -6.10
CA GLU A 34 -9.85 -0.04 -4.69
C GLU A 34 -8.56 0.07 -3.87
N ALA A 35 -7.66 -0.93 -3.97
CA ALA A 35 -6.41 -0.93 -3.20
C ALA A 35 -5.44 0.19 -3.60
N THR A 36 -5.53 0.70 -4.83
CA THR A 36 -4.75 1.86 -5.30
C THR A 36 -5.42 3.20 -4.99
N GLY A 37 -6.65 3.21 -4.46
CA GLY A 37 -7.45 4.42 -4.25
C GLY A 37 -7.93 5.08 -5.55
N ALA A 38 -7.86 4.35 -6.67
CA ALA A 38 -8.27 4.84 -7.97
C ALA A 38 -9.81 4.85 -8.14
N ASP A 39 -10.55 4.27 -7.20
CA ASP A 39 -12.01 4.31 -7.10
C ASP A 39 -12.55 5.72 -6.80
N ALA A 40 -11.71 6.61 -6.26
CA ALA A 40 -12.06 8.02 -6.06
C ALA A 40 -12.03 8.85 -7.36
N LEU A 41 -11.41 8.33 -8.43
CA LEU A 41 -11.37 8.98 -9.73
C LEU A 41 -12.66 8.73 -10.51
N THR A 42 -13.03 9.66 -11.38
CA THR A 42 -14.11 9.42 -12.34
C THR A 42 -13.70 8.37 -13.37
N ALA A 43 -14.69 7.71 -13.98
CA ALA A 43 -14.44 6.70 -15.02
C ALA A 43 -13.67 7.29 -16.21
N GLU A 44 -13.95 8.53 -16.57
CA GLU A 44 -13.31 9.28 -17.63
C GLU A 44 -11.83 9.58 -17.32
N GLU A 45 -11.51 10.01 -16.09
CA GLU A 45 -10.13 10.27 -15.66
C GLU A 45 -9.29 8.99 -15.63
N LEU A 46 -9.86 7.91 -15.07
CA LEU A 46 -9.19 6.61 -15.05
C LEU A 46 -8.96 6.08 -16.46
N ALA A 47 -9.96 6.17 -17.34
CA ALA A 47 -9.83 5.77 -18.74
C ALA A 47 -8.75 6.60 -19.47
N GLY A 48 -8.72 7.92 -19.26
CA GLY A 48 -7.71 8.80 -19.83
C GLY A 48 -6.29 8.43 -19.38
N ALA A 49 -6.10 8.16 -18.09
CA ALA A 49 -4.82 7.72 -17.56
C ALA A 49 -4.35 6.38 -18.17
N LEU A 50 -5.25 5.40 -18.28
CA LEU A 50 -4.95 4.10 -18.89
C LEU A 50 -4.59 4.22 -20.38
N ILE A 51 -5.29 5.08 -21.13
CA ILE A 51 -4.99 5.37 -22.54
C ILE A 51 -3.60 6.01 -22.67
N ALA A 52 -3.29 7.00 -21.83
CA ALA A 52 -1.99 7.68 -21.85
C ALA A 52 -0.82 6.71 -21.55
N ILE A 53 -1.03 5.81 -20.56
CA ILE A 53 -0.05 4.76 -20.24
C ILE A 53 0.11 3.78 -21.42
N ALA A 54 -0.99 3.36 -22.04
CA ALA A 54 -0.98 2.45 -23.18
C ALA A 54 -0.30 3.06 -24.42
N ALA A 55 -0.44 4.37 -24.63
CA ALA A 55 0.18 5.10 -25.74
C ALA A 55 1.68 5.38 -25.52
N THR A 56 2.20 5.23 -24.30
CA THR A 56 3.60 5.52 -23.99
C THR A 56 4.51 4.42 -24.54
N THR A 57 5.39 4.77 -25.48
CA THR A 57 6.38 3.85 -26.07
C THR A 57 7.73 3.88 -25.34
N GLU A 58 7.96 4.88 -24.50
CA GLU A 58 9.28 5.18 -23.96
C GLU A 58 9.61 4.18 -22.86
N LEU A 59 10.58 3.29 -23.15
CA LEU A 59 10.93 2.19 -22.27
C LEU A 59 11.29 2.68 -20.86
N ALA A 60 12.04 3.77 -20.73
CA ALA A 60 12.40 4.35 -19.44
C ALA A 60 11.17 4.76 -18.60
N LYS A 61 10.15 5.36 -19.22
CA LYS A 61 8.90 5.76 -18.52
C LYS A 61 8.10 4.52 -18.11
N ARG A 62 8.02 3.52 -18.99
CA ARG A 62 7.34 2.25 -18.70
C ARG A 62 8.02 1.47 -17.57
N GLU A 63 9.36 1.43 -17.56
CA GLU A 63 10.13 0.79 -16.50
C GLU A 63 9.96 1.52 -15.16
N ALA A 64 9.92 2.85 -15.16
CA ALA A 64 9.63 3.61 -13.94
C ALA A 64 8.24 3.30 -13.37
N TRP A 65 7.21 3.18 -14.21
CA TRP A 65 5.87 2.75 -13.79
C TRP A 65 5.85 1.29 -13.32
N ARG A 66 6.55 0.40 -14.02
CA ARG A 66 6.68 -1.01 -13.60
C ARG A 66 7.33 -1.11 -12.23
N LYS A 67 8.40 -0.34 -11.96
CA LYS A 67 9.06 -0.33 -10.65
C LYS A 67 8.14 0.16 -9.53
N ARG A 68 7.38 1.24 -9.79
CA ARG A 68 6.37 1.73 -8.82
C ARG A 68 5.25 0.72 -8.58
N GLY A 69 4.74 0.10 -9.64
CA GLY A 69 3.74 -0.97 -9.53
C GLY A 69 4.28 -2.17 -8.75
N ALA A 70 5.52 -2.60 -9.01
CA ALA A 70 6.14 -3.69 -8.28
C ALA A 70 6.28 -3.38 -6.77
N ALA A 71 6.63 -2.14 -6.41
CA ALA A 71 6.69 -1.71 -5.01
C ALA A 71 5.32 -1.74 -4.33
N PHE A 72 4.24 -1.41 -5.05
CA PHE A 72 2.88 -1.54 -4.53
C PHE A 72 2.53 -2.99 -4.17
N PHE A 73 2.94 -3.95 -5.01
CA PHE A 73 2.67 -5.38 -4.77
C PHE A 73 3.67 -6.07 -3.83
N SER A 74 4.87 -5.53 -3.63
CA SER A 74 5.88 -6.15 -2.77
C SER A 74 5.63 -5.96 -1.28
N GLY A 75 4.68 -5.11 -0.88
CA GLY A 75 4.36 -4.86 0.52
C GLY A 75 5.46 -4.12 1.29
N GLU A 76 6.56 -3.76 0.63
CA GLU A 76 7.49 -2.76 1.12
C GLU A 76 6.76 -1.43 1.08
N ARG A 77 6.14 -1.08 2.21
CA ARG A 77 6.10 0.32 2.64
C ARG A 77 7.54 0.78 2.59
N THR A 78 7.94 1.32 1.44
CA THR A 78 9.13 2.14 1.32
C THR A 78 8.93 3.13 2.44
N ALA A 79 9.70 2.99 3.52
CA ALA A 79 9.80 4.01 4.52
C ALA A 79 9.92 5.30 3.73
N GLU A 80 8.92 6.19 3.88
CA GLU A 80 9.06 7.53 3.36
C GLU A 80 10.46 7.98 3.76
N PRO A 81 11.19 8.72 2.91
CA PRO A 81 12.31 9.47 3.43
C PRO A 81 11.69 10.44 4.44
N GLU A 82 11.61 10.01 5.69
CA GLU A 82 11.53 10.86 6.84
C GLU A 82 12.64 11.86 6.55
N HIS A 83 12.23 13.08 6.25
CA HIS A 83 13.09 14.21 6.50
C HIS A 83 13.42 14.14 7.99
N ALA A 84 14.42 13.31 8.30
CA ALA A 84 15.17 13.29 9.53
C ALA A 84 15.80 14.67 9.56
N ARG A 85 15.00 15.60 10.10
CA ARG A 85 15.45 16.88 10.58
C ARG A 85 16.65 16.54 11.44
N ALA A 86 17.81 17.00 10.98
CA ALA A 86 19.01 17.06 11.78
C ALA A 86 18.64 17.58 13.17
N GLY A 87 18.93 16.82 14.21
CA GLY A 87 18.48 17.21 15.54
C GLY A 87 18.78 16.21 16.64
N THR A 88 20.06 16.06 16.93
CA THR A 88 20.60 15.74 18.26
C THR A 88 20.26 14.38 18.86
N GLY A 89 21.30 13.55 18.95
CA GLY A 89 21.29 12.32 19.72
C GLY A 89 20.87 12.54 21.17
N SER A 90 20.17 11.54 21.71
CA SER A 90 20.02 11.37 23.15
C SER A 90 20.14 9.89 23.42
N GLU A 91 21.30 9.52 23.97
CA GLU A 91 21.59 8.20 24.53
C GLU A 91 20.49 7.78 25.52
N PRO A 92 20.20 6.47 25.66
CA PRO A 92 19.37 5.98 26.75
C PRO A 92 20.17 6.04 28.05
N ARG A 93 19.98 7.12 28.81
CA ARG A 93 20.53 7.28 30.17
C ARG A 93 19.90 6.25 31.10
N ARG A 94 20.74 5.36 31.64
CA ARG A 94 20.46 4.44 32.76
C ARG A 94 19.69 5.13 33.90
N PRO A 95 18.75 4.46 34.60
CA PRO A 95 18.21 5.00 35.83
C PRO A 95 19.22 4.78 36.95
N ALA A 96 19.87 5.86 37.40
CA ALA A 96 20.64 5.88 38.63
C ALA A 96 19.91 6.75 39.65
N ALA A 97 19.49 6.08 40.74
CA ALA A 97 19.27 6.54 42.11
C ALA A 97 18.48 7.86 42.32
N GLU A 98 17.33 7.73 42.98
CA GLU A 98 16.68 8.83 43.71
C GLU A 98 17.64 9.43 44.76
N PRO A 99 17.65 10.77 44.86
CA PRO A 99 17.63 11.38 46.18
C PRO A 99 16.65 12.55 46.24
N GLY A 100 16.05 12.75 47.41
CA GLY A 100 15.53 14.07 47.79
C GLY A 100 14.05 14.10 48.11
N GLY A 101 13.69 13.57 49.27
CA GLY A 101 12.48 13.98 49.95
C GLY A 101 12.60 15.40 50.53
N HIS A 102 11.43 16.01 50.71
CA HIS A 102 11.07 17.18 51.52
C HIS A 102 11.46 18.59 51.06
N GLU A 103 10.43 19.38 50.71
CA GLU A 103 10.34 20.83 50.89
C GLU A 103 8.85 21.23 51.11
N PRO A 104 8.49 22.46 51.59
CA PRO A 104 8.57 23.02 52.96
C PRO A 104 7.16 23.43 53.51
N PRO A 105 6.99 24.33 54.52
CA PRO A 105 7.20 25.79 54.35
C PRO A 105 7.88 26.50 55.54
N ARG A 106 8.60 27.59 55.19
CA ARG A 106 9.25 28.56 56.08
C ARG A 106 8.31 29.77 56.23
N SER A 107 7.78 30.00 57.43
CA SER A 107 6.95 31.16 57.76
C SER A 107 7.82 32.28 58.31
N GLU A 108 8.08 33.30 57.49
CA GLU A 108 8.59 34.60 57.94
C GLU A 108 7.51 35.63 57.65
N GLN A 109 6.81 36.12 58.68
CA GLN A 109 6.05 37.37 58.64
C GLN A 109 6.19 38.08 59.99
N GLY A 110 7.01 39.13 60.00
CA GLY A 110 6.95 40.20 60.99
C GLY A 110 6.36 41.43 60.33
N THR A 111 5.37 42.06 60.97
CA THR A 111 4.91 43.43 60.66
C THR A 111 4.27 44.00 61.93
N THR A 112 4.90 45.09 62.41
CA THR A 112 4.44 46.16 63.33
C THR A 112 3.47 45.85 64.46
#